data_AF-A0A2T5UPZ0-F1
#
_entry.id   AF-A0A2T5UPZ0-F1
#
_cell.length_a   1.000
_cell.length_b   1.000
_cell.length_c   1.000
_cell.angle_alpha   90.00
_cell.angle_beta   90.00
_cell.angle_gamma   90.00
#
_symmetry.space_group_name_H-M   'P 1'
#
loop_
_entity.id
_entity.type
_entity.pdbx_description
1 polymer ?
#
loop_
_entity_poly.entity_id
_entity_poly.type
_entity_poly.pdbx_seq_one_letter_code
_entity_poly.pdbx_strand_id
1 'polypeptide(L)'
;MRALLVFALPLLIAGCASTDVMKLSQNEIAIDTSAAPICGAAGAARVAQRMAAAETIKAGYDRYQIVATGRDSSVHAVQMPGSYNTTGSMATYGNYGSFNATTTYTPGPTFVAGRHHQQLVIRLFKNGEQGSANAISARGALGPKWQEIIKRKSLTCSVD
;
A
#
# COMPACT_ATOMS: atom_id res chain seq x y z
N MET A 1 35.73 -21.62 -18.86
CA MET A 1 35.07 -20.29 -18.87
C MET A 1 33.80 -20.39 -19.70
N ARG A 2 32.65 -20.63 -19.07
CA ARG A 2 31.33 -20.61 -19.73
C ARG A 2 30.38 -19.91 -18.77
N ALA A 3 29.87 -18.77 -19.22
CA ALA A 3 29.18 -17.77 -18.42
C ALA A 3 27.85 -18.32 -17.84
N LEU A 4 27.77 -18.37 -16.52
CA LEU A 4 26.52 -18.49 -15.77
C LEU A 4 25.87 -17.10 -15.77
N LEU A 5 25.03 -16.86 -16.79
CA LEU A 5 24.16 -15.70 -16.87
C LEU A 5 22.99 -15.93 -15.90
N VAL A 6 23.21 -15.60 -14.62
CA VAL A 6 22.17 -15.53 -13.60
C VAL A 6 21.27 -14.36 -13.97
N PHE A 7 20.17 -14.67 -14.67
CA PHE A 7 19.12 -13.72 -14.99
C PHE A 7 18.47 -13.32 -13.66
N ALA A 8 18.82 -12.14 -13.15
CA ALA A 8 18.20 -11.51 -12.01
C ALA A 8 16.72 -11.26 -12.35
N LEU A 9 15.87 -12.22 -11.94
CA LEU A 9 14.43 -12.10 -11.94
C LEU A 9 14.08 -10.89 -11.06
N PRO A 10 13.54 -9.79 -11.60
CA PRO A 10 13.09 -8.70 -10.76
C PRO A 10 11.94 -9.26 -9.95
N LEU A 11 12.15 -9.32 -8.63
CA LEU A 11 11.12 -9.58 -7.63
C LEU A 11 10.13 -8.41 -7.73
N LEU A 12 9.20 -8.48 -8.67
CA LEU A 12 8.04 -7.61 -8.75
C LEU A 12 7.25 -7.87 -7.47
N ILE A 13 7.50 -7.05 -6.46
CA ILE A 13 6.73 -7.02 -5.23
C ILE A 13 5.33 -6.55 -5.65
N ALA A 14 4.49 -7.50 -6.04
CA ALA A 14 3.08 -7.30 -6.21
C ALA A 14 2.53 -7.00 -4.81
N GLY A 15 2.47 -5.71 -4.48
CA GLY A 15 1.72 -5.26 -3.32
C GLY A 15 0.27 -5.63 -3.54
N CYS A 16 -0.18 -6.72 -2.93
CA CYS A 16 -1.58 -7.12 -2.93
C CYS A 16 -2.39 -6.03 -2.24
N ALA A 17 -3.09 -5.21 -3.02
CA ALA A 17 -4.20 -4.44 -2.51
C ALA A 17 -5.44 -5.34 -2.53
N SER A 18 -6.11 -5.46 -1.38
CA SER A 18 -7.42 -6.10 -1.28
C SER A 18 -8.49 -5.03 -1.29
N THR A 19 -9.58 -5.26 -2.01
CA THR A 19 -10.68 -4.31 -2.12
C THR A 19 -11.99 -5.02 -1.86
N ASP A 20 -12.83 -4.39 -1.05
CA ASP A 20 -14.21 -4.79 -0.81
C ASP A 20 -15.17 -3.72 -1.35
N VAL A 21 -16.31 -4.17 -1.91
CA VAL A 21 -17.30 -3.30 -2.54
C VAL A 21 -18.67 -3.61 -1.95
N MET A 22 -19.28 -2.60 -1.35
CA MET A 22 -20.63 -2.65 -0.78
C MET A 22 -21.56 -1.71 -1.54
N LYS A 23 -22.72 -2.20 -1.97
CA LYS A 23 -23.75 -1.36 -2.59
C LYS A 23 -24.55 -0.64 -1.50
N LEU A 24 -24.53 0.69 -1.51
CA LEU A 24 -25.28 1.53 -0.57
C LEU A 24 -26.69 1.82 -1.10
N SER A 25 -26.80 2.09 -2.41
CA SER A 25 -28.05 2.30 -3.10
C SER A 25 -27.92 1.92 -4.58
N GLN A 26 -28.99 2.08 -5.36
CA GLN A 26 -28.95 1.75 -6.79
C GLN A 26 -27.91 2.58 -7.56
N ASN A 27 -27.62 3.81 -7.11
CA ASN A 27 -26.66 4.71 -7.71
C ASN A 27 -25.47 5.03 -6.80
N GLU A 28 -25.29 4.34 -5.66
CA GLU A 28 -24.17 4.60 -4.75
C GLU A 28 -23.51 3.31 -4.26
N ILE A 29 -22.18 3.32 -4.25
CA ILE A 29 -21.38 2.20 -3.78
C ILE A 29 -20.26 2.71 -2.87
N ALA A 30 -19.99 1.96 -1.80
CA ALA A 30 -18.82 2.15 -0.96
C ALA A 30 -17.76 1.12 -1.33
N ILE A 31 -16.52 1.56 -1.37
CA ILE A 31 -15.36 0.77 -1.75
C ILE A 31 -14.34 0.95 -0.64
N ASP A 32 -13.93 -0.15 -0.01
CA ASP A 32 -12.84 -0.16 0.94
C ASP A 32 -11.63 -0.84 0.31
N THR A 33 -10.54 -0.11 0.19
CA THR A 33 -9.28 -0.60 -0.35
C THR A 33 -8.24 -0.65 0.75
N SER A 34 -7.70 -1.84 1.01
CA SER A 34 -6.57 -2.05 1.90
C SER A 34 -5.32 -2.37 1.10
N ALA A 35 -4.32 -1.49 1.18
CA ALA A 35 -3.06 -1.60 0.47
C ALA A 35 -1.89 -1.89 1.44
N ALA A 36 -0.88 -2.60 0.95
CA ALA A 36 0.33 -2.89 1.73
C ALA A 36 1.11 -1.60 2.10
N PRO A 37 1.92 -1.59 3.18
CA PRO A 37 2.69 -0.41 3.60
C PRO A 37 3.58 0.16 2.48
N ILE A 38 4.12 -0.71 1.63
CA ILE A 38 4.99 -0.33 0.51
C ILE A 38 4.26 0.52 -0.55
N CYS A 39 2.93 0.47 -0.61
CA CYS A 39 2.13 1.28 -1.52
C CYS A 39 2.11 2.77 -1.14
N GLY A 40 2.37 3.08 0.14
CA GLY A 40 2.15 4.40 0.71
C GLY A 40 0.68 4.85 0.65
N ALA A 41 0.38 5.98 1.30
CA ALA A 41 -0.98 6.55 1.27
C ALA A 41 -1.42 6.98 -0.15
N ALA A 42 -0.48 7.51 -0.95
CA ALA A 42 -0.76 7.96 -2.31
C ALA A 42 -1.03 6.79 -3.28
N GLY A 43 -0.27 5.69 -3.18
CA GLY A 43 -0.51 4.50 -3.99
C GLY A 43 -1.83 3.83 -3.63
N ALA A 44 -2.15 3.74 -2.33
CA ALA A 44 -3.45 3.24 -1.87
C ALA A 44 -4.61 4.06 -2.44
N ALA A 45 -4.51 5.40 -2.43
CA ALA A 45 -5.54 6.27 -3.00
C ALA A 45 -5.71 6.07 -4.52
N ARG A 46 -4.60 5.92 -5.27
CA ARG A 46 -4.66 5.65 -6.72
C ARG A 46 -5.32 4.31 -7.03
N VAL A 47 -5.00 3.26 -6.28
CA VAL A 47 -5.63 1.95 -6.43
C VAL A 47 -7.12 2.03 -6.12
N ALA A 48 -7.51 2.70 -5.05
CA ALA A 48 -8.91 2.89 -4.68
C ALA A 48 -9.69 3.66 -5.78
N GLN A 49 -9.10 4.71 -6.37
CA GLN A 49 -9.70 5.45 -7.48
C GLN A 49 -9.86 4.59 -8.75
N ARG A 50 -8.85 3.78 -9.09
CA ARG A 50 -8.93 2.84 -10.22
C ARG A 50 -9.99 1.76 -9.96
N MET A 51 -10.11 1.25 -8.74
CA MET A 51 -11.19 0.32 -8.37
C MET A 51 -12.56 0.97 -8.51
N ALA A 52 -12.73 2.22 -8.03
CA ALA A 52 -13.96 2.98 -8.20
C ALA A 52 -14.37 3.11 -9.67
N ALA A 53 -13.41 3.42 -10.54
CA ALA A 53 -13.66 3.51 -11.97
C ALA A 53 -14.00 2.13 -12.59
N ALA A 54 -13.30 1.07 -12.20
CA ALA A 54 -13.57 -0.28 -12.70
C ALA A 54 -14.97 -0.77 -12.29
N GLU A 55 -15.36 -0.51 -11.05
CA GLU A 55 -16.66 -0.91 -10.53
C GLU A 55 -17.80 -0.09 -11.14
N THR A 56 -17.57 1.21 -11.41
CA THR A 56 -18.52 2.06 -12.15
C THR A 56 -18.84 1.46 -13.52
N ILE A 57 -17.82 1.01 -14.26
CA ILE A 57 -18.00 0.39 -15.57
C ILE A 57 -18.70 -0.97 -15.45
N LYS A 58 -18.32 -1.80 -14.47
CA LYS A 58 -18.96 -3.09 -14.21
C LYS A 58 -20.43 -2.95 -13.83
N ALA A 59 -20.78 -1.88 -13.12
CA ALA A 59 -22.15 -1.55 -12.76
C ALA A 59 -22.99 -1.02 -13.93
N GLY A 60 -22.38 -0.77 -15.10
CA GLY A 60 -23.07 -0.27 -16.30
C GLY A 60 -23.24 1.26 -16.33
N TYR A 61 -22.42 1.99 -15.57
CA TYR A 61 -22.40 3.45 -15.55
C TYR A 61 -21.15 3.99 -16.26
N ASP A 62 -21.22 5.25 -16.70
CA ASP A 62 -20.14 5.86 -17.48
C ASP A 62 -19.28 6.80 -16.63
N ARG A 63 -19.87 7.41 -15.60
CA ARG A 63 -19.23 8.43 -14.76
C ARG A 63 -19.51 8.17 -13.28
N TYR A 64 -18.62 8.67 -12.44
CA TYR A 64 -18.79 8.60 -10.99
C TYR A 64 -18.32 9.89 -10.31
N GLN A 65 -18.91 10.19 -9.17
CA GLN A 65 -18.50 11.29 -8.29
C GLN A 65 -18.20 10.72 -6.91
N ILE A 66 -17.11 11.18 -6.30
CA ILE A 66 -16.78 10.79 -4.94
C ILE A 66 -17.61 11.65 -3.98
N VAL A 67 -18.47 11.01 -3.19
CA VAL A 67 -19.38 11.67 -2.22
C VAL A 67 -18.74 11.74 -0.85
N ALA A 68 -18.02 10.68 -0.45
CA ALA A 68 -17.29 10.64 0.81
C ALA A 68 -15.97 9.89 0.66
N THR A 69 -14.99 10.28 1.47
CA THR A 69 -13.68 9.62 1.55
C THR A 69 -13.31 9.37 3.01
N GLY A 70 -12.91 8.15 3.33
CA GLY A 70 -12.30 7.78 4.61
C GLY A 70 -10.86 7.35 4.39
N ARG A 71 -9.97 7.72 5.32
CA ARG A 71 -8.56 7.31 5.29
C ARG A 71 -8.16 6.84 6.67
N ASP A 72 -7.56 5.65 6.72
CA ASP A 72 -6.97 5.11 7.94
C ASP A 72 -5.60 4.51 7.60
N SER A 73 -4.68 4.56 8.56
CA SER A 73 -3.36 3.97 8.43
C SER A 73 -2.94 3.32 9.74
N SER A 74 -2.65 2.03 9.68
CA SER A 74 -2.09 1.26 10.79
C SER A 74 -0.59 1.01 10.62
N VAL A 75 0.09 1.80 9.78
CA VAL A 75 1.52 1.61 9.47
C VAL A 75 2.38 2.02 10.65
N HIS A 76 3.16 1.08 11.17
CA HIS A 76 4.07 1.29 12.29
C HIS A 76 5.40 0.54 12.08
N ALA A 77 6.47 1.08 12.66
CA ALA A 77 7.78 0.44 12.66
C ALA A 77 7.94 -0.37 13.94
N VAL A 78 8.29 -1.65 13.81
CA VAL A 78 8.63 -2.52 14.94
C VAL A 78 10.12 -2.81 14.88
N GLN A 79 10.83 -2.49 15.95
CA GLN A 79 12.25 -2.83 16.10
C GLN A 79 12.37 -4.20 16.75
N MET A 80 13.10 -5.12 16.11
CA MET A 80 13.46 -6.38 16.76
C MET A 80 14.48 -6.15 17.87
N PRO A 81 14.54 -7.03 18.90
CA PRO A 81 15.54 -6.92 19.96
C PRO A 81 16.96 -6.80 19.40
N GLY A 82 17.71 -5.82 19.89
CA GLY A 82 19.14 -5.67 19.63
C GLY A 82 20.01 -6.54 20.52
N SER A 83 21.31 -6.58 20.26
CA SER A 83 22.28 -7.25 21.11
C SER A 83 23.18 -6.23 21.82
N TYR A 84 23.59 -6.58 23.02
CA TYR A 84 24.58 -5.83 23.79
C TYR A 84 25.86 -6.66 23.83
N ASN A 85 26.97 -6.08 23.42
CA ASN A 85 28.28 -6.70 23.59
C ASN A 85 29.10 -5.86 24.56
N THR A 86 29.38 -6.41 25.74
CA THR A 86 30.20 -5.75 26.76
C THR A 86 31.58 -6.40 26.72
N THR A 87 32.59 -5.64 26.31
CA THR A 87 33.98 -6.07 26.41
C THR A 87 34.66 -5.23 27.48
N GLY A 88 35.27 -5.90 28.46
CA GLY A 88 36.03 -5.24 29.51
C GLY A 88 37.38 -5.87 29.70
N SER A 89 38.35 -5.05 30.07
CA SER A 89 39.68 -5.49 30.47
C SER A 89 39.90 -5.14 31.94
N MET A 90 40.52 -6.07 32.65
CA MET A 90 40.89 -5.92 34.06
C MET A 90 42.40 -5.85 34.15
N ALA A 91 42.92 -4.79 34.76
CA ALA A 91 44.34 -4.62 35.04
C ALA A 91 44.56 -4.69 36.55
N THR A 92 45.28 -5.71 37.01
CA THR A 92 45.61 -5.92 38.43
C THR A 92 47.09 -5.61 38.68
N TYR A 93 47.38 -4.73 39.63
CA TYR A 93 48.74 -4.44 40.07
C TYR A 93 48.80 -4.39 41.60
N GLY A 94 49.46 -5.37 42.23
CA GLY A 94 49.45 -5.53 43.68
C GLY A 94 48.04 -5.82 44.23
N ASN A 95 47.62 -5.11 45.27
CA ASN A 95 46.30 -5.25 45.91
C ASN A 95 45.22 -4.30 45.33
N TYR A 96 45.50 -3.61 44.21
CA TYR A 96 44.55 -2.73 43.53
C TYR A 96 44.27 -3.26 42.11
N GLY A 97 42.99 -3.31 41.74
CA GLY A 97 42.53 -3.69 40.40
C GLY A 97 41.71 -2.56 39.79
N SER A 98 42.01 -2.20 38.54
CA SER A 98 41.17 -1.32 37.73
C SER A 98 40.46 -2.14 36.67
N PHE A 99 39.16 -1.88 36.52
CA PHE A 99 38.30 -2.54 35.55
C PHE A 99 37.71 -1.48 34.64
N ASN A 100 37.93 -1.63 33.34
CA ASN A 100 37.31 -0.79 32.32
C ASN A 100 36.49 -1.68 31.41
N ALA A 101 35.21 -1.35 31.25
CA ALA A 101 34.31 -2.06 30.36
C ALA A 101 33.63 -1.07 29.41
N THR A 102 33.64 -1.44 28.13
CA THR A 102 32.93 -0.75 27.06
C THR A 102 31.77 -1.62 26.64
N THR A 103 30.55 -1.09 26.76
CA THR A 103 29.33 -1.75 26.25
C THR A 103 28.96 -1.14 24.91
N THR A 104 28.93 -1.95 23.86
CA THR A 104 28.43 -1.55 22.53
C THR A 104 27.03 -2.13 22.33
N TYR A 105 26.05 -1.25 22.08
CA TYR A 105 24.69 -1.64 21.72
C TYR A 105 24.54 -1.71 20.20
N THR A 106 24.16 -2.88 19.69
CA THR A 106 23.84 -3.09 18.28
C THR A 106 22.33 -3.25 18.15
N PRO A 107 21.59 -2.21 17.71
CA PRO A 107 20.14 -2.29 17.57
C PRO A 107 19.74 -3.36 16.54
N GLY A 108 18.65 -4.08 16.83
CA GLY A 108 18.09 -5.05 15.90
C GLY A 108 17.44 -4.38 14.67
N PRO A 109 17.23 -5.13 13.59
CA PRO A 109 16.60 -4.60 12.39
C PRO A 109 15.17 -4.15 12.67
N THR A 110 14.74 -3.08 12.02
CA THR A 110 13.36 -2.58 12.05
C THR A 110 12.58 -3.11 10.85
N PHE A 111 11.36 -3.57 11.06
CA PHE A 111 10.43 -3.88 9.98
C PHE A 111 9.19 -2.98 10.06
N VAL A 112 8.61 -2.66 8.91
CA VAL A 112 7.40 -1.85 8.81
C VAL A 112 6.21 -2.78 8.61
N ALA A 113 5.27 -2.73 9.55
CA ALA A 113 4.04 -3.52 9.53
C ALA A 113 2.81 -2.61 9.44
N GLY A 114 1.66 -3.17 9.08
CA GLY A 114 0.39 -2.45 8.96
C GLY A 114 -0.15 -2.40 7.53
N ARG A 115 -1.14 -1.53 7.31
CA ARG A 115 -1.77 -1.31 6.00
C ARG A 115 -2.25 0.14 5.86
N HIS A 116 -2.44 0.57 4.61
CA HIS A 116 -3.16 1.79 4.28
C HIS A 116 -4.58 1.44 3.86
N HIS A 117 -5.57 1.98 4.54
CA HIS A 117 -6.98 1.82 4.22
C HIS A 117 -7.51 3.09 3.55
N GLN A 118 -8.24 2.92 2.46
CA GLN A 118 -8.89 3.99 1.72
C GLN A 118 -10.33 3.59 1.46
N GLN A 119 -11.25 4.29 2.10
CA GLN A 119 -12.67 4.13 1.90
C GLN A 119 -13.15 5.24 0.94
N LEU A 120 -13.88 4.85 -0.10
CA LEU A 120 -14.50 5.77 -1.05
C LEU A 120 -15.97 5.43 -1.16
N VAL A 121 -16.83 6.43 -0.94
CA VAL A 121 -18.24 6.35 -1.33
C VAL A 121 -18.38 7.10 -2.64
N ILE A 122 -18.82 6.41 -3.68
CA ILE A 122 -19.03 7.01 -4.98
C ILE A 122 -20.50 6.93 -5.38
N ARG A 123 -20.96 8.00 -6.02
CA ARG A 123 -22.24 8.06 -6.71
C ARG A 123 -22.01 7.88 -8.20
N LEU A 124 -22.78 6.98 -8.79
CA LEU A 124 -22.70 6.54 -10.17
C LEU A 124 -23.68 7.36 -11.02
N PHE A 125 -23.27 7.70 -12.23
CA PHE A 125 -24.07 8.48 -13.17
C PHE A 125 -24.00 7.88 -14.58
N LYS A 126 -25.15 7.85 -15.25
CA LYS A 126 -25.20 7.58 -16.69
C LYS A 126 -24.83 8.84 -17.47
N ASN A 127 -24.36 8.66 -18.70
CA ASN A 127 -24.14 9.80 -19.59
C ASN A 127 -25.45 10.56 -19.84
N GLY A 128 -25.45 11.87 -19.60
CA GLY A 128 -26.62 12.74 -19.79
C GLY A 128 -27.54 12.88 -18.57
N GLU A 129 -27.22 12.22 -17.46
CA GLU A 129 -27.97 12.35 -16.20
C GLU A 129 -27.65 13.69 -15.49
N GLN A 130 -28.62 14.27 -14.78
CA GLN A 130 -28.41 15.51 -14.03
C GLN A 130 -27.28 15.33 -13.00
N GLY A 131 -26.23 16.16 -13.10
CA GLY A 131 -25.02 16.05 -12.27
C GLY A 131 -23.86 15.28 -12.92
N SER A 132 -24.08 14.58 -14.03
CA SER A 132 -23.03 13.83 -14.73
C SER A 132 -21.92 14.75 -15.29
N ALA A 133 -22.22 16.03 -15.55
CA ALA A 133 -21.27 17.01 -16.06
C ALA A 133 -20.06 17.24 -15.12
N ASN A 134 -20.30 17.17 -13.79
CA ASN A 134 -19.27 17.34 -12.77
C ASN A 134 -18.64 16.00 -12.33
N ALA A 135 -19.17 14.87 -12.81
CA ALA A 135 -18.67 13.54 -12.48
C ALA A 135 -17.41 13.20 -13.30
N ILE A 136 -16.55 12.33 -12.79
CA ILE A 136 -15.33 11.86 -13.45
C ILE A 136 -15.69 10.72 -14.41
N SER A 137 -15.12 10.73 -15.62
CA SER A 137 -15.28 9.62 -16.57
C SER A 137 -14.54 8.38 -16.06
N ALA A 138 -15.25 7.26 -15.91
CA ALA A 138 -14.66 6.02 -15.41
C ALA A 138 -13.61 5.46 -16.39
N ARG A 139 -13.89 5.52 -17.70
CA ARG A 139 -12.95 5.11 -18.74
C ARG A 139 -11.73 6.04 -18.80
N GLY A 140 -11.95 7.35 -18.60
CA GLY A 140 -10.86 8.33 -18.53
C GLY A 140 -9.92 8.07 -17.35
N ALA A 141 -10.47 7.73 -16.19
CA ALA A 141 -9.68 7.44 -14.99
C ALA A 141 -8.82 6.16 -15.09
N LEU A 142 -9.26 5.17 -15.87
CA LEU A 142 -8.51 3.92 -16.11
C LEU A 142 -7.55 3.97 -17.30
N GLY A 143 -7.75 4.90 -18.22
CA GLY A 143 -6.94 5.03 -19.44
C GLY A 143 -7.23 3.95 -20.49
N PRO A 144 -6.41 3.86 -21.56
CA PRO A 144 -6.69 3.01 -22.73
C PRO A 144 -6.72 1.50 -22.43
N LYS A 145 -6.06 1.07 -21.34
CA LYS A 145 -5.99 -0.34 -20.91
C LYS A 145 -7.10 -0.73 -19.92
N TRP A 146 -8.18 0.06 -19.83
CA TRP A 146 -9.27 -0.17 -18.87
C TRP A 146 -9.88 -1.57 -18.98
N GLN A 147 -9.97 -2.14 -20.19
CA GLN A 147 -10.50 -3.50 -20.39
C GLN A 147 -9.63 -4.57 -19.73
N GLU A 148 -8.31 -4.44 -19.82
CA GLU A 148 -7.38 -5.36 -19.16
C GLU A 148 -7.44 -5.19 -17.64
N ILE A 149 -7.63 -3.97 -17.16
CA ILE A 149 -7.74 -3.67 -15.74
C ILE A 149 -9.01 -4.29 -15.14
N ILE A 150 -10.14 -4.21 -15.83
CA ILE A 150 -11.40 -4.84 -15.38
C ILE A 150 -11.28 -6.36 -15.34
N LYS A 151 -10.58 -6.95 -16.32
CA LYS A 151 -10.30 -8.40 -16.37
C LYS A 151 -9.31 -8.84 -15.29
N ARG A 152 -8.35 -7.99 -14.94
CA ARG A 152 -7.44 -8.23 -13.81
C ARG A 152 -8.20 -8.07 -12.50
N LYS A 153 -8.45 -9.18 -11.82
CA LYS A 153 -9.12 -9.20 -10.50
C LYS A 153 -8.30 -8.53 -9.39
N SER A 154 -7.02 -8.21 -9.64
CA SER A 154 -6.12 -7.54 -8.69
C SER A 154 -5.54 -6.26 -9.29
N LEU A 155 -5.79 -5.13 -8.64
CA LEU A 155 -5.06 -3.89 -8.91
C LEU A 155 -3.82 -3.82 -8.03
N THR A 156 -2.68 -3.56 -8.64
CA THR A 156 -1.41 -3.39 -7.94
C THR A 156 -1.12 -1.92 -7.70
N CYS A 157 -0.44 -1.62 -6.59
CA CYS A 157 0.06 -0.27 -6.30
C CYS A 157 1.27 0.15 -7.15
N SER A 158 1.68 -0.69 -8.10
CA SER A 158 2.74 -0.35 -9.04
C SER A 158 2.29 0.82 -9.90
N VAL A 159 3.16 1.82 -10.01
CA VAL A 159 3.05 2.90 -10.97
C VAL A 159 3.20 2.23 -12.35
N ASP A 160 2.15 2.26 -13.17
CA ASP A 160 2.28 2.02 -14.61
C ASP A 160 3.01 3.20 -15.27
#